data_AF-A0A672KJ16-F1
#
_entry.id   AF-A0A672KJ16-F1
#
_cell.length_a   1.000
_cell.length_b   1.000
_cell.length_c   1.000
_cell.angle_alpha   90.00
_cell.angle_beta   90.00
_cell.angle_gamma   90.00
#
_symmetry.space_group_name_H-M   'P 1'
#
loop_
_entity.id
_entity.type
_entity.pdbx_description
1 polymer ?
#
loop_
_entity_poly.entity_id
_entity_poly.type
_entity_poly.pdbx_seq_one_letter_code
_entity_poly.pdbx_strand_id
1 'polypeptide(L)' 'LSIYTVYLWLSVIICFIVECGTRAKLPRIVGGVEATLGRWPWQVSLYYSNRHICGGSVITNQWIVTAAHC' A
#
# COMPACT_ATOMS: atom_id res chain seq x y z
N LEU A 1 -5.29 27.90 -25.76
CA LEU A 1 -5.51 26.68 -24.97
C LEU A 1 -4.56 26.76 -23.78
N SER A 2 -5.07 27.12 -22.60
CA SER A 2 -4.26 27.67 -21.50
C SER A 2 -3.30 26.63 -20.90
N ILE A 3 -2.07 27.04 -20.55
CA ILE A 3 -1.08 26.18 -19.88
C ILE A 3 -1.63 25.58 -18.57
N TYR A 4 -2.50 26.31 -17.88
CA TYR A 4 -3.20 25.84 -16.69
C TYR A 4 -4.15 24.67 -16.97
N THR A 5 -4.79 24.64 -18.14
CA THR A 5 -5.63 23.52 -18.56
C THR A 5 -4.78 22.26 -18.80
N VAL A 6 -3.57 22.40 -19.35
CA VAL A 6 -2.63 21.28 -19.54
C VAL A 6 -2.15 20.74 -18.20
N TYR A 7 -1.73 21.60 -17.27
CA TYR A 7 -1.32 21.17 -15.91
C TYR A 7 -2.45 20.50 -15.14
N LEU A 8 -3.68 21.04 -15.24
CA LEU A 8 -4.86 20.44 -14.62
C LEU A 8 -5.19 19.07 -15.21
N TRP A 9 -5.08 18.91 -16.53
CA TRP A 9 -5.24 17.60 -17.18
C TRP A 9 -4.16 16.60 -16.74
N LEU A 10 -2.90 17.03 -16.65
CA LEU A 10 -1.79 16.19 -16.22
C LEU A 10 -1.95 15.75 -14.75
N SER A 11 -2.34 16.65 -13.85
CA SER A 11 -2.54 16.32 -12.43
C SER A 11 -3.72 15.37 -12.23
N VAL A 12 -4.82 15.56 -12.97
CA VAL A 12 -5.96 14.64 -12.96
C VAL A 12 -5.56 13.25 -13.45
N ILE A 13 -4.85 13.15 -14.58
CA ILE A 13 -4.35 11.87 -15.09
C ILE A 13 -3.42 11.21 -14.06
N ILE A 14 -2.46 11.95 -13.49
CA ILE A 14 -1.54 11.42 -12.45
C ILE A 14 -2.30 10.88 -11.23
N CYS A 15 -3.37 11.57 -10.80
CA CYS A 15 -4.21 11.13 -9.69
C CYS A 15 -4.89 9.78 -9.99
N PHE A 16 -5.38 9.57 -11.22
CA PHE A 16 -6.02 8.33 -11.64
C PHE A 16 -5.06 7.12 -11.71
N ILE A 17 -3.74 7.33 -11.85
CA ILE A 17 -2.77 6.22 -11.94
C ILE A 17 -2.34 5.70 -10.56
N VAL A 18 -2.61 6.44 -9.49
CA VAL A 18 -2.19 6.11 -8.12
C VAL A 18 -3.42 5.68 -7.30
N GLU A 19 -4.06 4.59 -7.69
CA GLU A 19 -5.06 3.94 -6.84
C GLU A 19 -4.38 3.10 -5.75
N CYS A 20 -4.89 3.17 -4.52
CA CYS A 20 -4.38 2.40 -3.38
C CYS A 20 -5.51 1.59 -2.72
N GLY A 21 -5.13 0.51 -2.01
CA GLY A 21 -6.05 -0.24 -1.16
C GLY A 21 -7.21 -0.98 -1.86
N THR A 22 -7.17 -1.12 -3.19
CA THR A 22 -8.21 -1.83 -3.95
C THR A 22 -8.11 -3.34 -3.73
N ARG A 23 -9.03 -3.87 -2.90
CA ARG A 23 -9.24 -5.31 -2.75
C ARG A 23 -10.68 -5.61 -2.35
N ALA A 24 -11.06 -6.88 -2.53
CA ALA A 24 -12.28 -7.40 -1.92
C ALA A 24 -12.25 -7.21 -0.39
N LYS A 25 -13.33 -6.68 0.17
CA LYS A 25 -13.56 -6.66 1.63
C LYS A 25 -13.76 -8.11 2.08
N LEU A 26 -12.78 -8.63 2.81
CA LEU A 26 -12.83 -9.96 3.39
C LEU A 26 -13.20 -9.86 4.88
N PRO A 27 -13.89 -10.88 5.42
CA PRO A 27 -14.14 -10.97 6.85
C PRO A 27 -12.83 -11.07 7.63
N ARG A 28 -12.91 -10.87 8.95
CA ARG A 28 -11.78 -11.06 9.88
C ARG A 28 -11.18 -12.45 9.67
N ILE A 29 -9.86 -12.51 9.53
CA ILE A 29 -9.13 -13.78 9.38
C ILE A 29 -8.90 -14.37 10.77
N VAL A 30 -9.40 -15.59 11.00
CA VAL A 30 -9.11 -16.45 12.16
C VAL A 30 -8.83 -17.84 11.59
N GLY A 31 -7.65 -18.41 11.84
CA GLY A 31 -7.26 -19.69 11.23
C GLY A 31 -7.17 -19.65 9.70
N GLY A 32 -6.70 -18.53 9.14
CA GLY A 32 -6.61 -18.35 7.69
C GLY A 32 -5.65 -19.30 7.00
N VAL A 33 -5.66 -19.25 5.68
CA VAL A 33 -4.72 -19.97 4.81
C VAL A 33 -3.61 -19.05 4.32
N GLU A 34 -2.52 -19.65 3.85
CA GLU A 34 -1.44 -18.91 3.20
C GLU A 34 -1.96 -18.09 2.01
N ALA A 35 -1.53 -16.84 1.91
CA ALA A 35 -1.93 -15.95 0.83
C ALA A 35 -1.10 -16.23 -0.42
N THR A 36 -1.74 -16.22 -1.59
CA THR A 36 -1.04 -16.22 -2.87
C THR A 36 -0.16 -14.97 -2.99
N LEU A 37 1.00 -15.11 -3.65
CA LEU A 37 1.92 -13.99 -3.88
C LEU A 37 1.19 -12.78 -4.49
N GLY A 38 1.50 -11.58 -4.00
CA GLY A 38 0.93 -10.32 -4.49
C GLY A 38 -0.52 -10.05 -4.07
N ARG A 39 -1.18 -10.96 -3.33
CA ARG A 39 -2.57 -10.75 -2.88
C ARG A 39 -2.74 -9.61 -1.88
N TRP A 40 -1.67 -9.29 -1.17
CA TRP A 40 -1.58 -8.21 -0.19
C TRP A 40 -0.37 -7.35 -0.51
N PRO A 41 -0.42 -6.56 -1.60
CA PRO A 41 0.78 -5.92 -2.16
C PRO A 41 1.39 -4.85 -1.25
N TRP A 42 0.60 -4.30 -0.32
CA TRP A 42 1.07 -3.35 0.69
C TRP A 42 1.61 -4.02 1.96
N GLN A 43 1.49 -5.34 2.13
CA GLN A 43 1.98 -6.02 3.33
C GLN A 43 3.50 -6.03 3.33
N VAL A 44 4.11 -5.55 4.42
CA VAL A 44 5.57 -5.61 4.59
C VAL A 44 5.97 -6.41 5.83
N SER A 45 7.20 -6.89 5.77
CA SER A 45 7.87 -7.62 6.83
C SER A 45 9.08 -6.78 7.27
N LEU A 46 9.06 -6.29 8.51
CA LEU A 46 10.14 -5.50 9.09
C LEU A 46 11.18 -6.44 9.70
N TYR A 47 12.43 -6.26 9.30
CA TYR A 47 13.55 -7.07 9.76
C TYR A 47 14.49 -6.27 10.66
N TYR A 48 14.90 -6.88 11.76
CA TYR A 48 16.00 -6.41 12.61
C TYR A 48 16.94 -7.57 12.90
N SER A 49 18.25 -7.35 12.77
CA SER A 49 19.27 -8.40 12.91
C SER A 49 18.96 -9.66 12.08
N ASN A 50 18.56 -9.47 10.81
CA ASN A 50 18.18 -10.53 9.87
C ASN A 50 17.01 -11.42 10.31
N ARG A 51 16.16 -10.94 11.23
CA ARG A 51 14.96 -11.64 11.69
C ARG A 51 13.73 -10.75 11.53
N HIS A 52 12.62 -11.34 11.10
CA HIS A 52 11.31 -10.68 11.12
C HIS A 52 10.93 -10.32 12.56
N ILE A 53 10.61 -9.05 12.80
CA ILE A 53 10.18 -8.55 14.11
C ILE A 53 8.74 -8.05 14.12
N CYS A 54 8.28 -7.45 13.02
CA CYS A 54 6.98 -6.81 12.95
C CYS A 54 6.46 -6.72 11.51
N GLY A 55 5.15 -6.48 11.38
CA GLY A 55 4.52 -6.14 10.11
C GLY A 55 4.43 -4.63 9.88
N GLY A 56 3.94 -4.27 8.70
CA GLY A 56 3.57 -2.90 8.36
C GLY A 56 2.76 -2.87 7.07
N SER A 57 2.32 -1.66 6.71
CA SER A 57 1.57 -1.41 5.47
C SER A 57 2.20 -0.27 4.68
N VAL A 58 2.43 -0.48 3.38
CA VAL A 58 2.79 0.60 2.45
C VAL A 58 1.61 1.55 2.30
N ILE A 59 1.84 2.85 2.55
CA ILE A 59 0.81 3.89 2.41
C ILE A 59 1.11 4.86 1.26
N THR A 60 2.38 4.97 0.86
CA THR A 60 2.81 5.73 -0.33
C THR A 60 4.02 5.05 -0.97
N ASN A 61 4.54 5.61 -2.05
CA ASN A 61 5.80 5.19 -2.67
C ASN A 61 7.06 5.32 -1.79
N GLN A 62 6.97 5.99 -0.64
CA GLN A 62 8.11 6.29 0.23
C GLN A 62 7.85 5.97 1.71
N TRP A 63 6.59 5.73 2.09
CA TRP A 63 6.21 5.61 3.50
C TRP A 63 5.51 4.29 3.79
N ILE A 64 5.91 3.70 4.92
CA ILE A 64 5.31 2.52 5.53
C ILE A 64 4.79 2.94 6.90
N VAL A 65 3.59 2.48 7.25
CA VAL A 65 3.05 2.61 8.61
C VAL A 65 3.19 1.29 9.37
N THR A 66 3.53 1.36 10.65
CA THR A 66 3.59 0.22 11.57
C THR A 66 3.05 0.62 12.94
N ALA A 67 2.91 -0.35 13.86
CA ALA A 67 2.48 -0.07 15.23
C ALA A 67 3.65 0.54 16.02
N ALA A 68 3.38 1.51 16.90
CA ALA A 68 4.42 2.18 17.68
C ALA A 68 5.08 1.30 18.77
N HIS A 69 4.53 0.12 19.05
CA HIS A 69 5.14 -0.86 19.97
C HIS A 69 6.03 -1.87 19.25
N CYS A 70 6.02 -1.86 17.92
CA CYS A 70 7.16 -2.28 17.13
C CYS A 70 8.25 -1.20 17.28
#